data_AF-A0A6B1KHM1-F1
#
_entry.id   AF-A0A6B1KHM1-F1
#
_cell.length_a   1.000
_cell.length_b   1.000
_cell.length_c   1.000
_cell.angle_alpha   90.00
_cell.angle_beta   90.00
_cell.angle_gamma   90.00
#
_symmetry.space_group_name_H-M   'P 1'
#
loop_
_entity.id
_entity.type
_entity.pdbx_description
1 polymer ?
#
loop_
_entity_poly.entity_id
_entity_poly.type
_entity_poly.pdbx_seq_one_letter_code
_entity_poly.pdbx_strand_id
1 'polypeptide(L)'
;GANDACRATPSAMTPVSEFRADFEDSLRTLRKALPKAQVFVASVPNLKRLWSQGRTSPLGKQVWQLGICPSMLGDADAVDSTANLRRNTVQKRVEDYNKVLKEVCAKDERCRYDGGAVYDYRFGTAQLSRWDYFHPSVNGQARLAEIAYRTVTAERP
;
A
#
# COMPACT_ATOMS: atom_id res chain seq x y z
N GLY A 1 3.57 -3.46 -1.21
CA GLY A 1 2.56 -3.38 -2.30
C GLY A 1 1.18 -3.32 -1.69
N ALA A 2 0.10 -3.55 -2.47
CA ALA A 2 -1.28 -3.38 -1.98
C ALA A 2 -2.21 -4.58 -2.27
N ASN A 3 -1.67 -5.73 -2.67
CA ASN A 3 -2.47 -6.87 -3.14
C ASN A 3 -3.42 -7.43 -2.08
N ASP A 4 -3.09 -7.34 -0.78
CA ASP A 4 -3.98 -7.72 0.32
C ASP A 4 -5.27 -6.89 0.41
N ALA A 5 -5.25 -5.65 -0.10
CA ALA A 5 -6.41 -4.77 -0.20
C ALA A 5 -7.02 -4.77 -1.61
N CYS A 6 -6.21 -4.99 -2.64
CA CYS A 6 -6.63 -5.03 -4.03
C CYS A 6 -7.19 -6.40 -4.42
N ARG A 7 -8.49 -6.56 -4.15
CA ARG A 7 -9.28 -7.76 -4.40
C ARG A 7 -10.55 -7.41 -5.17
N ALA A 8 -11.31 -8.43 -5.60
CA ALA A 8 -12.56 -8.23 -6.33
C ALA A 8 -13.60 -7.42 -5.52
N THR A 9 -13.64 -7.61 -4.19
CA THR A 9 -14.56 -6.92 -3.28
C THR A 9 -13.87 -6.55 -1.97
N PRO A 10 -14.43 -5.63 -1.17
CA PRO A 10 -13.92 -5.36 0.18
C PRO A 10 -13.92 -6.58 1.11
N SER A 11 -14.90 -7.48 0.99
CA SER A 11 -14.97 -8.70 1.81
C SER A 11 -13.88 -9.72 1.49
N ALA A 12 -13.34 -9.71 0.27
CA ALA A 12 -12.26 -10.59 -0.16
C ALA A 12 -10.85 -10.11 0.24
N MET A 13 -10.72 -8.91 0.82
CA MET A 13 -9.45 -8.40 1.35
C MET A 13 -8.94 -9.30 2.48
N THR A 14 -7.63 -9.54 2.54
CA THR A 14 -6.97 -10.36 3.57
C THR A 14 -7.41 -9.92 4.99
N PRO A 15 -8.04 -10.79 5.80
CA PRO A 15 -8.39 -10.43 7.18
C PRO A 15 -7.19 -9.87 7.94
N VAL A 16 -7.39 -8.83 8.76
CA VAL A 16 -6.27 -8.15 9.47
C VAL A 16 -5.51 -9.12 10.38
N SER A 17 -6.19 -10.09 10.98
CA SER A 17 -5.57 -11.15 11.78
C SER A 17 -4.68 -12.08 10.96
N GLU A 18 -5.09 -12.43 9.74
CA GLU A 18 -4.31 -13.27 8.82
C GLU A 18 -3.09 -12.50 8.30
N PHE A 19 -3.28 -11.25 7.87
CA PHE A 19 -2.19 -10.36 7.48
C PHE A 19 -1.13 -10.22 8.59
N ARG A 20 -1.55 -10.12 9.86
CA ARG A 20 -0.63 -10.13 11.01
C ARG A 20 0.10 -11.46 11.12
N ALA A 21 -0.62 -12.57 11.11
CA ALA A 21 -0.03 -13.90 11.28
C ALA A 21 1.02 -14.18 10.19
N ASP A 22 0.71 -13.86 8.93
CA ASP A 22 1.60 -14.03 7.79
C ASP A 22 2.85 -13.15 7.90
N PHE A 23 2.69 -11.90 8.32
CA PHE A 23 3.83 -11.00 8.48
C PHE A 23 4.74 -11.40 9.66
N GLU A 24 4.15 -11.80 10.80
CA GLU A 24 4.91 -12.35 11.93
C GLU A 24 5.64 -13.64 11.54
N ASP A 25 5.02 -14.52 10.74
CA ASP A 25 5.65 -15.74 10.25
C ASP A 25 6.81 -15.47 9.29
N SER A 26 6.63 -14.50 8.38
CA SER A 26 7.67 -14.06 7.44
C SER A 26 8.91 -13.57 8.19
N LEU A 27 8.73 -12.75 9.24
CA LEU A 27 9.85 -12.29 10.07
C LEU A 27 10.50 -13.42 10.86
N ARG A 28 9.72 -14.35 11.46
CA ARG A 28 10.28 -15.51 12.15
C ARG A 28 11.12 -16.38 11.22
N THR A 29 10.60 -16.66 10.03
CA THR A 29 11.30 -17.44 9.00
C THR A 29 12.59 -16.76 8.57
N LEU A 30 12.56 -15.45 8.33
CA LEU A 30 13.74 -14.67 8.01
C LEU A 30 14.77 -14.71 9.16
N ARG A 31 14.35 -14.58 10.41
CA ARG A 31 15.27 -14.61 11.56
C ARG A 31 15.91 -15.97 11.77
N LYS A 32 15.21 -17.05 11.44
CA LYS A 32 15.77 -18.41 11.46
C LYS A 32 16.86 -18.60 10.40
N ALA A 33 16.63 -18.11 9.18
CA ALA A 33 17.57 -18.30 8.06
C ALA A 33 18.72 -17.27 8.05
N LEU A 34 18.42 -16.01 8.35
CA LEU A 34 19.30 -14.86 8.26
C LEU A 34 19.16 -13.97 9.51
N PRO A 35 19.68 -14.42 10.67
CA PRO A 35 19.45 -13.77 11.97
C PRO A 35 19.97 -12.32 12.06
N LYS A 36 20.91 -11.93 11.20
CA LYS A 36 21.53 -10.59 11.19
C LYS A 36 21.00 -9.67 10.08
N ALA A 37 20.09 -10.14 9.22
CA ALA A 37 19.58 -9.33 8.11
C ALA A 37 18.80 -8.10 8.62
N GLN A 38 19.06 -6.93 8.04
CA GLN A 38 18.26 -5.74 8.27
C GLN A 38 16.97 -5.81 7.46
N VAL A 39 15.87 -5.36 8.03
CA VAL A 39 14.55 -5.37 7.39
C VAL A 39 14.04 -3.94 7.28
N PHE A 40 13.63 -3.55 6.09
CA PHE A 40 12.88 -2.32 5.85
C PHE A 40 11.44 -2.68 5.49
N VAL A 41 10.49 -2.04 6.17
CA VAL A 41 9.05 -2.22 5.93
C VAL A 41 8.47 -0.90 5.45
N ALA A 42 8.11 -0.85 4.18
CA ALA A 42 7.34 0.25 3.61
C ALA A 42 5.85 0.07 3.93
N SER A 43 5.18 1.15 4.30
CA SER A 43 3.73 1.20 4.44
C SER A 43 3.02 0.93 3.10
N VAL A 44 1.85 0.29 3.17
CA VAL A 44 0.94 0.13 2.04
C VAL A 44 0.49 1.53 1.59
N PRO A 45 0.57 1.88 0.29
CA PRO A 45 0.27 3.22 -0.19
C PRO A 45 -1.22 3.55 -0.10
N ASN A 46 -1.55 4.85 -0.07
CA ASN A 46 -2.93 5.31 0.01
C ASN A 46 -3.71 5.06 -1.30
N LEU A 47 -4.45 3.95 -1.35
CA LEU A 47 -5.25 3.55 -2.51
C LEU A 47 -6.40 4.53 -2.83
N LYS A 48 -6.93 5.25 -1.83
CA LYS A 48 -7.99 6.24 -2.07
C LYS A 48 -7.44 7.50 -2.73
N ARG A 49 -6.19 7.88 -2.40
CA ARG A 49 -5.44 8.88 -3.17
C ARG A 49 -5.16 8.39 -4.59
N LEU A 50 -4.79 7.12 -4.77
CA LEU A 50 -4.61 6.53 -6.10
C LEU A 50 -5.87 6.70 -6.94
N TRP A 51 -7.03 6.32 -6.38
CA TRP A 51 -8.32 6.57 -7.03
C TRP A 51 -8.52 8.04 -7.36
N SER A 52 -8.32 8.96 -6.40
CA SER A 52 -8.61 10.38 -6.62
C SER A 52 -7.70 11.04 -7.68
N GLN A 53 -6.43 10.65 -7.74
CA GLN A 53 -5.50 11.14 -8.75
C GLN A 53 -5.72 10.46 -10.10
N GLY A 54 -5.82 9.14 -10.12
CA GLY A 54 -5.92 8.35 -11.36
C GLY A 54 -7.25 8.56 -12.09
N ARG A 55 -8.38 8.76 -11.38
CA ARG A 55 -9.70 8.94 -12.01
C ARG A 55 -9.81 10.21 -12.87
N THR A 56 -8.85 11.12 -12.76
CA THR A 56 -8.76 12.31 -13.62
C THR A 56 -8.36 11.97 -15.05
N SER A 57 -7.78 10.79 -15.29
CA SER A 57 -7.44 10.28 -16.61
C SER A 57 -8.62 9.50 -17.23
N PRO A 58 -9.16 9.93 -18.38
CA PRO A 58 -10.20 9.17 -19.08
C PRO A 58 -9.74 7.75 -19.44
N LEU A 59 -8.50 7.60 -19.92
CA LEU A 59 -7.92 6.30 -20.27
C LEU A 59 -7.72 5.42 -19.03
N GLY A 60 -7.21 6.00 -17.93
CA GLY A 60 -6.96 5.26 -16.69
C GLY A 60 -8.23 4.60 -16.14
N LYS A 61 -9.35 5.32 -16.19
CA LYS A 61 -10.66 4.78 -15.78
C LYS A 61 -11.09 3.57 -16.61
N GLN A 62 -10.86 3.60 -17.93
CA GLN A 62 -11.20 2.47 -18.81
C GLN A 62 -10.31 1.26 -18.51
N VAL A 63 -9.01 1.48 -18.29
CA VAL A 63 -8.08 0.39 -17.95
C VAL A 63 -8.45 -0.27 -16.62
N TRP A 64 -8.91 0.49 -15.62
CA TRP A 64 -9.33 -0.10 -14.34
C TRP A 64 -10.54 -1.03 -14.46
N GLN A 65 -11.41 -0.84 -15.46
CA GLN A 65 -12.54 -1.76 -15.71
C GLN A 65 -12.09 -3.17 -16.09
N LEU A 66 -10.83 -3.35 -16.50
CA LEU A 66 -10.23 -4.66 -16.78
C LEU A 66 -9.87 -5.45 -15.51
N GLY A 67 -10.27 -4.98 -14.32
CA GLY A 67 -10.12 -5.70 -13.07
C GLY A 67 -8.95 -5.24 -12.18
N ILE A 68 -8.44 -4.02 -12.38
CA ILE A 68 -7.37 -3.50 -11.53
C ILE A 68 -7.97 -3.05 -10.20
N CYS A 69 -7.58 -3.72 -9.11
CA CYS A 69 -7.99 -3.41 -7.73
C CYS A 69 -9.48 -3.03 -7.57
N PRO A 70 -10.45 -3.89 -7.98
CA PRO A 70 -11.86 -3.50 -8.05
C PRO A 70 -12.45 -3.02 -6.72
N SER A 71 -11.98 -3.58 -5.60
CA SER A 71 -12.33 -3.15 -4.25
C SER A 71 -12.22 -1.63 -4.07
N MET A 72 -11.19 -0.98 -4.62
CA MET A 72 -11.00 0.47 -4.57
C MET A 72 -11.45 1.18 -5.88
N LEU A 73 -11.05 0.65 -7.03
CA LEU A 73 -11.08 1.38 -8.31
C LEU A 73 -12.30 1.11 -9.18
N GLY A 74 -13.11 0.10 -8.82
CA GLY A 74 -14.40 -0.14 -9.47
C GLY A 74 -15.25 1.14 -9.52
N ASP A 75 -16.06 1.27 -10.56
CA ASP A 75 -16.96 2.41 -10.80
C ASP A 75 -16.26 3.75 -10.51
N ALA A 76 -15.13 3.97 -11.18
CA ALA A 76 -14.19 5.04 -10.84
C ALA A 76 -14.86 6.41 -10.73
N ASP A 77 -15.92 6.66 -11.51
CA ASP A 77 -16.65 7.92 -11.49
C ASP A 77 -17.72 8.06 -10.40
N ALA A 78 -18.21 6.94 -9.87
CA ALA A 78 -19.27 6.92 -8.86
C ALA A 78 -18.81 7.56 -7.54
N VAL A 79 -19.60 8.53 -7.06
CA VAL A 79 -19.38 9.29 -5.81
C VAL A 79 -20.60 9.25 -4.88
N ASP A 80 -21.54 8.35 -5.15
CA ASP A 80 -22.67 8.08 -4.25
C ASP A 80 -22.22 7.45 -2.92
N SER A 81 -23.17 7.30 -2.00
CA SER A 81 -22.93 6.75 -0.65
C SER A 81 -22.35 5.34 -0.68
N THR A 82 -22.80 4.48 -1.60
CA THR A 82 -22.34 3.11 -1.76
C THR A 82 -20.88 3.05 -2.20
N ALA A 83 -20.53 3.82 -3.24
CA ALA A 83 -19.17 3.90 -3.75
C ALA A 83 -18.20 4.51 -2.72
N ASN A 84 -18.64 5.53 -1.99
CA ASN A 84 -17.86 6.14 -0.92
C ASN A 84 -17.65 5.18 0.26
N LEU A 85 -18.71 4.47 0.69
CA LEU A 85 -18.61 3.46 1.74
C LEU A 85 -17.59 2.38 1.36
N ARG A 86 -17.69 1.82 0.15
CA ARG A 86 -16.73 0.82 -0.35
C ARG A 86 -15.28 1.31 -0.27
N ARG A 87 -14.98 2.51 -0.77
CA ARG A 87 -13.60 3.06 -0.75
C ARG A 87 -13.13 3.37 0.66
N ASN A 88 -14.01 3.85 1.54
CA ASN A 88 -13.70 4.07 2.94
C ASN A 88 -13.40 2.76 3.68
N THR A 89 -14.12 1.68 3.38
CA THR A 89 -13.83 0.34 3.92
C THR A 89 -12.43 -0.14 3.51
N VAL A 90 -12.05 0.04 2.24
CA VAL A 90 -10.70 -0.33 1.77
C VAL A 90 -9.64 0.56 2.40
N GLN A 91 -9.87 1.87 2.49
CA GLN A 91 -8.94 2.79 3.15
C GLN A 91 -8.71 2.37 4.61
N LYS A 92 -9.78 2.10 5.36
CA LYS A 92 -9.69 1.65 6.75
C LYS A 92 -8.90 0.35 6.88
N ARG A 93 -9.11 -0.61 5.96
CA ARG A 93 -8.34 -1.86 5.95
C ARG A 93 -6.85 -1.62 5.71
N VAL A 94 -6.50 -0.72 4.78
CA VAL A 94 -5.09 -0.34 4.53
C VAL A 94 -4.46 0.32 5.75
N GLU A 95 -5.18 1.20 6.44
CA GLU A 95 -4.73 1.82 7.70
C GLU A 95 -4.50 0.76 8.79
N ASP A 96 -5.38 -0.24 8.88
CA ASP A 96 -5.22 -1.37 9.81
C ASP A 96 -4.01 -2.25 9.46
N TYR A 97 -3.75 -2.52 8.18
CA TYR A 97 -2.52 -3.21 7.75
C TYR A 97 -1.28 -2.42 8.12
N ASN A 98 -1.26 -1.11 7.86
CA ASN A 98 -0.13 -0.25 8.21
C ASN A 98 0.12 -0.19 9.72
N LYS A 99 -0.95 -0.24 10.54
CA LYS A 99 -0.82 -0.42 11.99
C LYS A 99 -0.17 -1.75 12.35
N VAL A 100 -0.60 -2.86 11.73
CA VAL A 100 0.03 -4.18 11.92
C VAL A 100 1.51 -4.15 11.54
N LEU A 101 1.86 -3.61 10.37
CA LEU A 101 3.24 -3.49 9.90
C LEU A 101 4.11 -2.75 10.93
N LYS A 102 3.62 -1.60 11.43
CA LYS A 102 4.30 -0.82 12.47
C LYS A 102 4.50 -1.64 13.75
N GLU A 103 3.44 -2.24 14.28
CA GLU A 103 3.46 -2.94 15.56
C GLU A 103 4.31 -4.21 15.53
N VAL A 104 4.27 -4.96 14.44
CA VAL A 104 5.07 -6.19 14.29
C VAL A 104 6.54 -5.84 14.06
N CYS A 105 6.83 -4.86 13.19
CA CYS A 105 8.20 -4.40 12.95
C CYS A 105 8.86 -3.86 14.22
N ALA A 106 8.13 -3.14 15.07
CA ALA A 106 8.64 -2.62 16.34
C ALA A 106 9.10 -3.71 17.33
N LYS A 107 8.71 -4.98 17.15
CA LYS A 107 9.17 -6.10 17.98
C LYS A 107 10.50 -6.70 17.51
N ASP A 108 10.98 -6.36 16.31
CA ASP A 108 12.24 -6.83 15.75
C ASP A 108 13.27 -5.70 15.76
N GLU A 109 14.34 -5.85 16.55
CA GLU A 109 15.41 -4.85 16.71
C GLU A 109 16.12 -4.48 15.40
N ARG A 110 16.01 -5.32 14.35
CA ARG A 110 16.61 -5.10 13.03
C ARG A 110 15.58 -4.67 11.98
N CYS A 111 14.36 -4.37 12.39
CA CYS A 111 13.30 -3.92 11.50
C CYS A 111 13.11 -2.40 11.60
N ARG A 112 13.08 -1.74 10.45
CA ARG A 112 12.81 -0.30 10.31
C ARG A 112 11.53 -0.11 9.49
N TYR A 113 10.51 0.44 10.14
CA TYR A 113 9.27 0.83 9.46
C TYR A 113 9.42 2.26 8.92
N ASP A 114 8.83 2.55 7.76
CA ASP A 114 8.86 3.89 7.15
C ASP A 114 8.03 4.94 7.89
N GLY A 115 7.41 4.60 9.02
CA GLY A 115 6.58 5.51 9.82
C GLY A 115 5.27 5.89 9.14
N GLY A 116 4.89 5.25 8.04
CA GLY A 116 3.76 5.65 7.19
C GLY A 116 4.16 6.59 6.05
N ALA A 117 5.46 6.86 5.83
CA ALA A 117 5.90 7.83 4.84
C ALA A 117 5.43 7.51 3.40
N VAL A 118 5.38 6.23 3.00
CA VAL A 118 4.81 5.84 1.70
C VAL A 118 3.30 6.07 1.64
N TYR A 119 2.56 5.73 2.71
CA TYR A 119 1.12 5.98 2.80
C TYR A 119 0.78 7.47 2.71
N ASP A 120 1.54 8.31 3.41
CA ASP A 120 1.32 9.76 3.49
C ASP A 120 1.84 10.53 2.26
N TYR A 121 2.66 9.87 1.43
CA TYR A 121 3.24 10.51 0.25
C TYR A 121 2.15 11.00 -0.71
N ARG A 122 2.15 12.32 -0.94
CA ARG A 122 1.15 13.00 -1.77
C ARG A 122 1.50 12.91 -3.26
N PHE A 123 1.66 11.69 -3.79
CA PHE A 123 1.93 11.45 -5.21
C PHE A 123 0.84 12.03 -6.13
N GLY A 124 1.21 12.58 -7.27
CA GLY A 124 0.28 12.99 -8.33
C GLY A 124 0.28 12.01 -9.50
N THR A 125 -0.37 12.39 -10.60
CA THR A 125 -0.41 11.59 -11.82
C THR A 125 0.97 11.35 -12.44
N ALA A 126 1.95 12.24 -12.23
CA ALA A 126 3.33 12.04 -12.69
C ALA A 126 4.03 10.83 -12.05
N GLN A 127 3.61 10.43 -10.85
CA GLN A 127 4.13 9.27 -10.14
C GLN A 127 3.35 7.98 -10.45
N LEU A 128 2.28 8.04 -11.25
CA LEU A 128 1.54 6.87 -11.71
C LEU A 128 1.96 6.50 -13.12
N SER A 129 1.96 5.21 -13.41
CA SER A 129 2.18 4.67 -14.76
C SER A 129 1.17 5.26 -15.73
N ARG A 130 1.63 5.64 -16.92
CA ARG A 130 0.75 6.13 -18.00
C ARG A 130 -0.05 5.01 -18.68
N TRP A 131 0.25 3.76 -18.35
CA TRP A 131 -0.41 2.59 -18.94
C TRP A 131 -1.62 2.13 -18.12
N ASP A 132 -1.45 1.97 -16.81
CA ASP A 132 -2.49 1.44 -15.93
C ASP A 132 -3.02 2.46 -14.90
N TYR A 133 -2.36 3.63 -14.78
CA TYR A 133 -2.70 4.67 -13.81
C TYR A 133 -2.80 4.13 -12.37
N PHE A 134 -2.09 3.04 -12.07
CA PHE A 134 -2.15 2.31 -10.81
C PHE A 134 -0.75 2.06 -10.25
N HIS A 135 0.12 1.41 -11.01
CA HIS A 135 1.48 1.14 -10.56
C HIS A 135 2.32 2.43 -10.56
N PRO A 136 3.33 2.53 -9.69
CA PRO A 136 4.27 3.66 -9.73
C PRO A 136 4.97 3.77 -11.09
N SER A 137 5.09 4.98 -11.64
CA SER A 137 5.95 5.25 -12.80
C SER A 137 7.43 5.15 -12.41
N VAL A 138 8.35 5.28 -13.38
CA VAL A 138 9.79 5.46 -13.08
C VAL A 138 10.01 6.62 -12.09
N ASN A 139 9.31 7.74 -12.29
CA ASN A 139 9.37 8.85 -11.35
C ASN A 139 8.77 8.47 -9.98
N GLY A 140 7.64 7.76 -9.94
CA GLY A 140 7.05 7.26 -8.70
C GLY A 140 7.99 6.34 -7.92
N GLN A 141 8.65 5.40 -8.60
CA GLN A 141 9.66 4.51 -8.00
C GLN A 141 10.85 5.29 -7.45
N ALA A 142 11.32 6.32 -8.15
CA ALA A 142 12.38 7.20 -7.64
C ALA A 142 11.98 7.88 -6.32
N ARG A 143 10.73 8.34 -6.20
CA ARG A 143 10.22 8.95 -4.95
C ARG A 143 10.09 7.95 -3.81
N LEU A 144 9.64 6.73 -4.11
CA LEU A 144 9.61 5.63 -3.12
C LEU A 144 11.03 5.26 -2.67
N ALA A 145 12.00 5.24 -3.59
CA ALA A 145 13.41 5.00 -3.26
C ALA A 145 14.00 6.11 -2.38
N GLU A 146 13.68 7.38 -2.64
CA GLU A 146 14.07 8.51 -1.78
C GLU A 146 13.50 8.38 -0.36
N ILE A 147 12.24 7.95 -0.23
CA ILE A 147 11.60 7.69 1.08
C ILE A 147 12.34 6.55 1.80
N ALA A 148 12.53 5.42 1.12
CA ALA A 148 13.21 4.27 1.69
C ALA A 148 14.64 4.62 2.11
N TYR A 149 15.40 5.32 1.26
CA TYR A 149 16.77 5.74 1.54
C TYR A 149 16.85 6.54 2.85
N ARG A 150 15.99 7.56 3.02
CA ARG A 150 15.95 8.35 4.25
C ARG A 150 15.70 7.50 5.50
N THR A 151 14.80 6.52 5.43
CA THR A 151 14.51 5.64 6.58
C THR A 151 15.66 4.68 6.87
N VAL A 152 16.23 4.04 5.85
CA VAL A 152 17.29 3.03 6.07
C VAL A 152 18.62 3.65 6.48
N THR A 153 18.89 4.91 6.10
CA THR A 153 20.11 5.62 6.52
C THR A 153 19.91 6.53 7.74
N ALA A 154 18.70 6.62 8.31
CA ALA A 154 18.46 7.42 9.50
C ALA A 154 19.34 6.95 10.67
N GLU A 155 19.90 7.89 11.44
CA GLU A 155 20.74 7.59 12.61
C GLU A 155 19.99 6.77 13.66
N ARG A 156 18.69 7.00 13.79
CA ARG A 156 17.80 6.27 14.69
C ARG A 156 16.61 5.70 13.90
N PRO A 157 16.15 4.48 14.24
CA PRO A 157 14.91 3.91 13.71
C PRO A 157 13.68 4.77 14.05
#